data_AF-A0AAD3WVT1-F1
#
_entry.id   AF-A0AAD3WVT1-F1
#
_cell.length_a   1.000
_cell.length_b   1.000
_cell.length_c   1.000
_cell.angle_alpha   90.00
_cell.angle_beta   90.00
_cell.angle_gamma   90.00
#
_symmetry.space_group_name_H-M   'P 1'
#
loop_
_entity.id
_entity.type
_entity.pdbx_description
1 polymer ?
#
loop_
_entity_poly.entity_id
_entity_poly.type
_entity_poly.pdbx_seq_one_letter_code
_entity_poly.pdbx_strand_id
1 'polypeptide(L)'
;MKLRSIPLALIATGLFYSSSVNAIALTDSKYTDIAGSLDPALKQTVTSHLNELASTKSYNSVGLVIGNGYCSGTWLGSDNSHSYILTAAHCLAGSTSNEYTGQTVSFKLQDGTLIASGIATNYFHDYLNCGSDIAVAKIPKVVDPLDSTGNVIPQPFINTTLDGNELHSGVNFTGFGVFGTRSLGQLDWIGKRHGKGNFIGLYSNCLINRAVENTDSWAFASPGDSGSASWQERKGHPVAVGIASWWFGWYWGYSGHAAIGPHGDWLKSVVPVLKTVDDIPDEPVETQFVLTEKEPLLTDNIEKDIRGSAYYVKGANIVDGPNRYIWRYPRATTSFSVNLTHQESNVSYKVWLQGQRKTYCGWGKVNNSAWCYPRPDLGQLKLEFDQKDNPSLPIGTYTGDFSFIALSLYNRQFQQEIPIQANIVIDQELPADGEITESSPYLGERLDKETYGTVYYLAKEMIGVPRPIWSGRRGIYKRIHIELQNTETGAIERVALRGERNLGCGWSTMNNAAYCWRKGPNYGELRVSYVADDNLDLPIGAYSGVLNVTAKGLHNRSFQRQLLLNINIVKTE
;
A
#
# COMPACT_ATOMS: atom_id res chain seq x y z
N MET A 1 36.80 -20.28 74.42
CA MET A 1 37.94 -21.21 74.38
C MET A 1 37.78 -22.16 73.21
N LYS A 2 38.64 -22.03 72.18
CA LYS A 2 39.03 -23.02 71.14
C LYS A 2 37.95 -23.84 70.37
N LEU A 3 37.72 -23.43 69.11
CA LEU A 3 37.87 -24.19 67.86
C LEU A 3 37.82 -25.73 67.86
N ARG A 4 36.98 -26.28 66.97
CA ARG A 4 37.24 -27.28 65.89
C ARG A 4 35.88 -27.74 65.34
N SER A 5 35.60 -28.10 64.09
CA SER A 5 36.19 -28.02 62.74
C SER A 5 35.39 -29.05 61.91
N ILE A 6 35.19 -28.81 60.61
CA ILE A 6 34.23 -29.48 59.71
C ILE A 6 34.62 -30.93 59.37
N PRO A 7 33.68 -31.78 58.89
CA PRO A 7 33.91 -32.43 57.59
C PRO A 7 32.78 -32.20 56.57
N LEU A 8 33.15 -32.01 55.31
CA LEU A 8 32.24 -31.96 54.17
C LEU A 8 31.55 -33.33 53.99
N ALA A 9 30.25 -33.31 53.71
CA ALA A 9 29.55 -34.43 53.07
C ALA A 9 28.98 -33.94 51.73
N LEU A 10 29.66 -34.31 50.65
CA LEU A 10 29.28 -33.97 49.28
C LEU A 10 28.07 -34.84 48.88
N ILE A 11 26.84 -34.33 49.05
CA ILE A 11 25.65 -35.01 48.51
C ILE A 11 25.58 -34.69 47.02
N ALA A 12 26.04 -35.65 46.20
CA ALA A 12 25.89 -35.60 44.76
C ALA A 12 24.40 -35.69 44.40
N THR A 13 23.75 -34.55 44.17
CA THR A 13 22.50 -34.48 43.41
C THR A 13 22.75 -35.04 42.03
N GLY A 14 22.28 -36.26 41.78
CA GLY A 14 22.36 -36.90 40.47
C GLY A 14 21.69 -36.01 39.42
N LEU A 15 22.48 -35.51 38.48
CA LEU A 15 22.00 -34.89 37.25
C LEU A 15 21.22 -35.95 36.45
N PHE A 16 19.90 -35.96 36.61
CA PHE A 16 19.02 -36.51 35.59
C PHE A 16 19.14 -35.61 34.35
N TYR A 17 20.10 -35.95 33.48
CA TYR A 17 20.14 -35.44 32.12
C TYR A 17 18.89 -35.95 31.39
N SER A 18 17.81 -35.17 31.43
CA SER A 18 16.69 -35.33 30.52
C SER A 18 17.17 -34.98 29.11
N SER A 19 17.52 -35.98 28.32
CA SER A 19 17.83 -35.82 26.91
C SER A 19 16.61 -35.27 26.18
N SER A 20 16.65 -33.99 25.82
CA SER A 20 15.62 -33.32 25.02
C SER A 20 15.70 -33.81 23.57
N VAL A 21 14.93 -34.85 23.30
CA VAL A 21 14.67 -35.37 21.94
C VAL A 21 13.81 -34.36 21.17
N ASN A 22 13.77 -34.45 19.83
CA ASN A 22 13.14 -33.47 18.96
C ASN A 22 12.26 -34.17 17.85
N ALA A 23 11.76 -33.57 16.74
CA ALA A 23 10.97 -34.28 15.67
C ALA A 23 10.62 -33.51 14.37
N ILE A 24 10.76 -34.18 13.21
CA ILE A 24 10.20 -33.94 11.85
C ILE A 24 10.91 -34.89 10.88
N ALA A 25 10.25 -35.38 9.83
CA ALA A 25 10.89 -36.23 8.82
C ALA A 25 11.46 -35.43 7.64
N LEU A 26 12.60 -35.86 7.08
CA LEU A 26 13.26 -35.16 5.96
C LEU A 26 13.87 -36.08 4.88
N THR A 27 14.21 -35.48 3.74
CA THR A 27 14.94 -36.12 2.63
C THR A 27 16.35 -36.55 3.02
N ASP A 28 16.86 -37.60 2.36
CA ASP A 28 18.25 -38.05 2.54
C ASP A 28 19.25 -36.95 2.09
N SER A 29 18.88 -36.18 1.05
CA SER A 29 19.65 -35.03 0.59
C SER A 29 19.80 -33.96 1.67
N LYS A 30 18.73 -33.62 2.41
CA LYS A 30 18.78 -32.55 3.42
C LYS A 30 19.51 -33.02 4.69
N TYR A 31 19.44 -34.31 5.01
CA TYR A 31 20.24 -34.89 6.08
C TYR A 31 21.73 -34.74 5.76
N THR A 32 22.11 -35.11 4.53
CA THR A 32 23.48 -35.00 4.01
C THR A 32 23.96 -33.54 3.95
N ASP A 33 23.10 -32.60 3.55
CA ASP A 33 23.39 -31.16 3.54
C ASP A 33 23.71 -30.60 4.93
N ILE A 34 22.99 -31.03 5.98
CA ILE A 34 23.23 -30.58 7.36
C ILE A 34 24.42 -31.32 8.02
N ALA A 35 24.55 -32.63 7.78
CA ALA A 35 25.51 -33.50 8.47
C ALA A 35 26.84 -33.69 7.74
N GLY A 36 26.91 -33.42 6.43
CA GLY A 36 28.02 -33.78 5.54
C GLY A 36 27.96 -35.21 5.00
N SER A 37 27.17 -36.12 5.59
CA SER A 37 26.97 -37.49 5.09
C SER A 37 25.64 -38.10 5.56
N LEU A 38 25.20 -39.17 4.89
CA LEU A 38 24.02 -39.97 5.28
C LEU A 38 24.38 -41.05 6.32
N ASP A 39 24.85 -40.64 7.49
CA ASP A 39 25.25 -41.53 8.59
C ASP A 39 24.31 -41.38 9.81
N PRO A 40 23.63 -42.46 10.28
CA PRO A 40 22.84 -42.48 11.51
C PRO A 40 23.56 -41.94 12.77
N ALA A 41 24.89 -42.06 12.86
CA ALA A 41 25.67 -41.55 13.99
C ALA A 41 25.60 -40.02 14.11
N LEU A 42 25.38 -39.31 12.99
CA LEU A 42 25.32 -37.85 12.92
C LEU A 42 23.94 -37.27 13.27
N LYS A 43 22.97 -38.13 13.67
CA LYS A 43 21.57 -37.71 13.92
C LYS A 43 21.46 -36.57 14.94
N GLN A 44 22.37 -36.50 15.92
CA GLN A 44 22.36 -35.45 16.93
C GLN A 44 22.73 -34.08 16.35
N THR A 45 23.65 -34.01 15.40
CA THR A 45 24.03 -32.77 14.71
C THR A 45 22.84 -32.20 13.94
N VAL A 46 22.18 -33.04 13.14
CA VAL A 46 20.97 -32.66 12.38
C VAL A 46 19.84 -32.25 13.33
N THR A 47 19.68 -33.01 14.42
CA THR A 47 18.69 -32.74 15.46
C THR A 47 18.85 -31.37 16.10
N SER A 48 20.07 -31.04 16.55
CA SER A 48 20.34 -29.76 17.22
C SER A 48 20.10 -28.59 16.28
N HIS A 49 20.54 -28.69 15.02
CA HIS A 49 20.33 -27.65 14.01
C HIS A 49 18.83 -27.40 13.73
N LEU A 50 18.04 -28.46 13.55
CA LEU A 50 16.60 -28.31 13.28
C LEU A 50 15.79 -27.92 14.53
N ASN A 51 16.28 -28.20 15.74
CA ASN A 51 15.72 -27.71 17.01
C ASN A 51 15.91 -26.18 17.12
N GLU A 52 17.11 -25.66 16.81
CA GLU A 52 17.40 -24.22 16.85
C GLU A 52 16.41 -23.43 15.96
N LEU A 53 16.17 -23.91 14.75
CA LEU A 53 15.17 -23.34 13.83
C LEU A 53 13.73 -23.43 14.36
N ALA A 54 13.40 -24.49 15.11
CA ALA A 54 12.09 -24.69 15.73
C ALA A 54 11.86 -23.85 17.00
N SER A 55 12.94 -23.28 17.53
CA SER A 55 12.97 -22.39 18.71
C SER A 55 12.83 -20.91 18.34
N THR A 56 12.60 -20.61 17.06
CA THR A 56 12.29 -19.25 16.58
C THR A 56 10.93 -18.80 17.11
N LYS A 57 10.81 -17.49 17.43
CA LYS A 57 9.63 -16.91 18.12
C LYS A 57 8.29 -17.33 17.49
N SER A 58 8.24 -17.39 16.16
CA SER A 58 7.08 -17.79 15.35
C SER A 58 6.48 -19.14 15.72
N TYR A 59 7.28 -20.09 16.20
CA TYR A 59 6.83 -21.46 16.46
C TYR A 59 6.76 -21.80 17.95
N ASN A 60 7.06 -20.86 18.86
CA ASN A 60 7.05 -21.12 20.31
C ASN A 60 5.68 -21.55 20.86
N SER A 61 4.59 -21.24 20.14
CA SER A 61 3.23 -21.71 20.44
C SER A 61 3.01 -23.21 20.17
N VAL A 62 3.90 -23.89 19.44
CA VAL A 62 3.83 -25.33 19.20
C VAL A 62 4.46 -26.11 20.35
N GLY A 63 3.70 -27.07 20.89
CA GLY A 63 4.07 -27.91 22.02
C GLY A 63 3.55 -29.36 21.90
N LEU A 64 3.91 -30.18 22.89
CA LEU A 64 3.49 -31.57 23.03
C LEU A 64 2.10 -31.65 23.69
N VAL A 65 1.16 -32.31 23.03
CA VAL A 65 -0.14 -32.71 23.58
C VAL A 65 -0.06 -34.18 24.04
N ILE A 66 -0.45 -34.43 25.28
CA ILE A 66 -0.59 -35.80 25.82
C ILE A 66 -2.07 -36.06 26.08
N GLY A 67 -2.65 -36.96 25.30
CA GLY A 67 -4.09 -37.31 25.29
C GLY A 67 -4.28 -38.81 25.07
N ASN A 68 -4.80 -39.23 23.90
CA ASN A 68 -4.85 -40.66 23.52
C ASN A 68 -3.46 -41.25 23.19
N GLY A 69 -2.45 -40.40 23.12
CA GLY A 69 -1.05 -40.71 22.87
C GLY A 69 -0.23 -39.43 22.93
N TYR A 70 0.96 -39.47 22.32
CA TYR A 70 1.79 -38.29 22.10
C TYR A 70 1.45 -37.68 20.75
N CYS A 71 0.94 -36.46 20.79
CA CYS A 71 0.65 -35.64 19.62
C CYS A 71 1.31 -34.27 19.77
N SER A 72 1.26 -33.48 18.71
CA SER A 72 1.56 -32.06 18.73
C SER A 72 0.30 -31.23 18.92
N GLY A 73 0.49 -29.97 19.30
CA GLY A 73 -0.58 -28.99 19.28
C GLY A 73 -0.04 -27.57 19.22
N THR A 74 -0.90 -26.65 18.83
CA THR A 74 -0.59 -25.21 18.77
C THR A 74 -1.45 -24.48 19.80
N TRP A 75 -0.82 -23.79 20.74
CA TRP A 75 -1.51 -22.91 21.68
C TRP A 75 -2.13 -21.73 20.94
N LEU A 76 -3.46 -21.63 21.02
CA LEU A 76 -4.26 -20.59 20.37
C LEU A 76 -4.54 -19.39 21.27
N GLY A 77 -4.06 -19.38 22.51
CA GLY A 77 -4.42 -18.40 23.53
C GLY A 77 -4.91 -19.03 24.82
N SER A 78 -5.04 -18.20 25.85
CA SER A 78 -5.56 -18.59 27.16
C SER A 78 -6.56 -17.55 27.66
N ASP A 79 -7.57 -17.99 28.42
CA ASP A 79 -8.34 -17.13 29.31
C ASP A 79 -7.74 -17.18 30.74
N ASN A 80 -8.47 -16.64 31.72
CA ASN A 80 -8.05 -16.62 33.14
C ASN A 80 -7.89 -18.02 33.77
N SER A 81 -8.44 -19.07 33.13
CA SER A 81 -8.67 -20.39 33.72
C SER A 81 -8.33 -21.56 32.79
N HIS A 82 -8.34 -21.36 31.48
CA HIS A 82 -8.10 -22.40 30.48
C HIS A 82 -7.17 -21.93 29.37
N SER A 83 -6.42 -22.87 28.81
CA SER A 83 -5.67 -22.71 27.56
C SER A 83 -6.35 -23.48 26.44
N TYR A 84 -6.37 -22.90 25.24
CA TYR A 84 -7.02 -23.47 24.06
C TYR A 84 -5.93 -24.00 23.13
N ILE A 85 -5.91 -25.32 22.90
CA ILE A 85 -4.88 -25.98 22.09
C ILE A 85 -5.52 -26.56 20.82
N LEU A 86 -5.07 -26.08 19.66
CA LEU A 86 -5.39 -26.69 18.37
C LEU A 86 -4.60 -27.98 18.20
N THR A 87 -5.26 -29.06 17.82
CA THR A 87 -4.63 -30.36 17.53
C THR A 87 -5.50 -31.16 16.55
N ALA A 88 -5.13 -32.40 16.25
CA ALA A 88 -5.88 -33.28 15.37
C ALA A 88 -6.98 -34.01 16.16
N ALA A 89 -8.12 -34.28 15.52
CA ALA A 89 -9.25 -34.94 16.17
C ALA A 89 -8.90 -36.35 16.68
N HIS A 90 -8.09 -37.10 15.93
CA HIS A 90 -7.67 -38.44 16.33
C HIS A 90 -6.78 -38.49 17.60
N CYS A 91 -6.18 -37.36 18.00
CA CYS A 91 -5.36 -37.27 19.22
C CYS A 91 -6.19 -37.22 20.52
N LEU A 92 -7.48 -36.92 20.42
CA LEU A 92 -8.37 -36.65 21.55
C LEU A 92 -9.50 -37.68 21.64
N ALA A 93 -10.02 -37.88 22.85
CA ALA A 93 -11.18 -38.75 23.09
C ALA A 93 -12.49 -38.00 22.78
N GLY A 94 -13.47 -38.74 22.26
CA GLY A 94 -14.80 -38.22 21.94
C GLY A 94 -15.00 -37.70 20.51
N SER A 95 -14.05 -37.92 19.60
CA SER A 95 -14.06 -37.41 18.22
C SER A 95 -15.24 -37.84 17.34
N THR A 96 -16.05 -38.81 17.78
CA THR A 96 -17.34 -39.17 17.14
C THR A 96 -18.51 -38.27 17.53
N SER A 97 -18.23 -37.14 18.18
CA SER A 97 -19.21 -36.14 18.66
C SER A 97 -18.59 -34.75 18.64
N ASN A 98 -19.41 -33.69 18.63
CA ASN A 98 -18.90 -32.32 18.50
C ASN A 98 -18.28 -31.75 19.78
N GLU A 99 -18.56 -32.36 20.94
CA GLU A 99 -17.98 -31.98 22.23
C GLU A 99 -17.82 -33.21 23.13
N TYR A 100 -16.71 -33.30 23.86
CA TYR A 100 -16.48 -34.31 24.88
C TYR A 100 -15.70 -33.75 26.08
N THR A 101 -16.27 -33.88 27.28
CA THR A 101 -15.60 -33.55 28.55
C THR A 101 -15.31 -34.82 29.34
N GLY A 102 -14.09 -34.95 29.86
CA GLY A 102 -13.71 -36.09 30.70
C GLY A 102 -12.34 -36.70 30.38
N GLN A 103 -11.68 -36.29 29.31
CA GLN A 103 -10.30 -36.70 29.05
C GLN A 103 -9.34 -35.87 29.89
N THR A 104 -8.40 -36.52 30.58
CA THR A 104 -7.22 -35.81 31.10
C THR A 104 -6.28 -35.51 29.94
N VAL A 105 -6.06 -34.22 29.66
CA VAL A 105 -5.14 -33.76 28.61
C VAL A 105 -4.10 -32.84 29.25
N SER A 106 -2.86 -32.88 28.75
CA SER A 106 -1.83 -31.91 29.12
C SER A 106 -1.09 -31.37 27.90
N PHE A 107 -0.64 -30.11 28.00
CA PHE A 107 0.11 -29.41 26.97
C PHE A 107 1.43 -28.85 27.54
N LYS A 108 2.55 -29.17 26.88
CA LYS A 108 3.90 -28.79 27.30
C LYS A 108 4.67 -28.10 26.20
N LEU A 109 5.48 -27.10 26.55
CA LEU A 109 6.47 -26.53 25.63
C LEU A 109 7.71 -27.43 25.49
N GLN A 110 8.60 -27.06 24.58
CA GLN A 110 9.80 -27.81 24.21
C GLN A 110 10.82 -28.00 25.36
N ASP A 111 10.90 -27.02 26.26
CA ASP A 111 11.69 -27.07 27.50
C ASP A 111 11.09 -28.00 28.57
N GLY A 112 9.90 -28.56 28.32
CA GLY A 112 9.13 -29.38 29.25
C GLY A 112 8.16 -28.60 30.12
N THR A 113 8.11 -27.27 30.02
CA THR A 113 7.23 -26.41 30.83
C THR A 113 5.76 -26.75 30.59
N LEU A 114 5.04 -27.06 31.67
CA LEU A 114 3.65 -27.48 31.66
C LEU A 114 2.72 -26.26 31.66
N ILE A 115 2.10 -25.97 30.52
CA ILE A 115 1.26 -24.78 30.32
C ILE A 115 -0.19 -25.05 30.75
N ALA A 116 -0.70 -26.23 30.45
CA ALA A 116 -2.06 -26.64 30.80
C ALA A 116 -2.12 -28.13 31.12
N SER A 117 -2.95 -28.51 32.09
CA SER A 117 -3.12 -29.90 32.53
C SER A 117 -4.41 -30.07 33.32
N GLY A 118 -5.22 -31.07 32.97
CA GLY A 118 -6.39 -31.44 33.75
C GLY A 118 -7.47 -32.12 32.91
N ILE A 119 -8.68 -32.21 33.46
CA ILE A 119 -9.85 -32.66 32.70
C ILE A 119 -10.19 -31.57 31.67
N ALA A 120 -10.05 -31.92 30.39
CA ALA A 120 -10.32 -31.03 29.27
C ALA A 120 -11.77 -31.19 28.77
N THR A 121 -12.24 -30.13 28.10
CA THR A 121 -13.36 -30.19 27.15
C THR A 121 -12.78 -30.11 25.75
N ASN A 122 -13.00 -31.17 24.97
CA ASN A 122 -12.54 -31.30 23.60
C ASN A 122 -13.67 -30.93 22.65
N TYR A 123 -13.43 -30.00 21.72
CA TYR A 123 -14.37 -29.63 20.67
C TYR A 123 -13.90 -30.20 19.33
N PHE A 124 -14.86 -30.68 18.52
CA PHE A 124 -14.64 -31.27 17.22
C PHE A 124 -15.56 -30.65 16.16
N HIS A 125 -15.24 -30.86 14.88
CA HIS A 125 -16.06 -30.43 13.75
C HIS A 125 -16.28 -31.58 12.77
N ASP A 126 -17.27 -32.43 13.06
CA ASP A 126 -17.70 -33.57 12.23
C ASP A 126 -16.54 -34.43 11.68
N TYR A 127 -15.73 -35.02 12.59
CA TYR A 127 -14.55 -35.81 12.20
C TYR A 127 -14.90 -37.06 11.38
N LEU A 128 -14.52 -37.04 10.11
CA LEU A 128 -14.79 -38.11 9.13
C LEU A 128 -13.53 -38.53 8.36
N ASN A 129 -12.61 -37.60 8.10
CA ASN A 129 -11.38 -37.83 7.33
C ASN A 129 -10.37 -36.70 7.60
N CYS A 130 -9.22 -36.69 6.91
CA CYS A 130 -8.19 -35.66 7.04
C CYS A 130 -8.73 -34.21 7.01
N GLY A 131 -9.66 -33.87 6.11
CA GLY A 131 -10.18 -32.50 6.00
C GLY A 131 -11.02 -32.02 7.19
N SER A 132 -11.37 -32.94 8.10
CA SER A 132 -12.09 -32.72 9.36
C SER A 132 -11.29 -33.21 10.58
N ASP A 133 -10.01 -33.55 10.41
CA ASP A 133 -9.12 -34.03 11.48
C ASP A 133 -8.56 -32.86 12.30
N ILE A 134 -9.48 -32.09 12.88
CA ILE A 134 -9.23 -30.86 13.62
C ILE A 134 -10.01 -30.91 14.94
N ALA A 135 -9.36 -30.49 16.02
CA ALA A 135 -9.99 -30.37 17.32
C ALA A 135 -9.35 -29.26 18.16
N VAL A 136 -10.11 -28.73 19.11
CA VAL A 136 -9.61 -27.80 20.13
C VAL A 136 -9.78 -28.44 21.50
N ALA A 137 -8.67 -28.64 22.21
CA ALA A 137 -8.69 -29.00 23.63
C ALA A 137 -8.72 -27.72 24.47
N LYS A 138 -9.81 -27.49 25.21
CA LYS A 138 -9.87 -26.50 26.29
C LYS A 138 -9.43 -27.15 27.59
N ILE A 139 -8.20 -26.86 28.00
CA ILE A 139 -7.50 -27.54 29.10
C ILE A 139 -7.34 -26.55 30.27
N PRO A 140 -7.53 -26.96 31.54
CA PRO A 140 -7.24 -26.10 32.70
C PRO A 140 -5.80 -25.56 32.65
N LYS A 141 -5.69 -24.23 32.74
CA LYS A 141 -4.43 -23.48 32.65
C LYS A 141 -3.60 -23.68 33.92
N VAL A 142 -2.30 -23.89 33.75
CA VAL A 142 -1.31 -23.98 34.83
C VAL A 142 -0.52 -22.67 34.91
N VAL A 143 0.03 -22.21 33.77
CA VAL A 143 0.75 -20.93 33.62
C VAL A 143 0.52 -20.35 32.22
N ASP A 144 0.84 -19.08 32.01
CA ASP A 144 0.99 -18.55 30.65
C ASP A 144 2.28 -19.05 30.00
N PRO A 145 2.29 -19.32 28.68
CA PRO A 145 3.50 -19.69 27.97
C PRO A 145 4.40 -18.46 27.80
N LEU A 146 5.61 -18.53 28.37
CA LEU A 146 6.59 -17.44 28.35
C LEU A 146 7.73 -17.72 27.36
N ASP A 147 8.31 -16.66 26.79
CA ASP A 147 9.57 -16.72 26.04
C ASP A 147 10.79 -16.69 26.97
N SER A 148 12.00 -16.80 26.38
CA SER A 148 13.27 -16.77 27.12
C SER A 148 13.58 -15.44 27.81
N THR A 149 12.78 -14.39 27.58
CA THR A 149 12.87 -13.10 28.27
C THR A 149 11.80 -12.93 29.35
N GLY A 150 10.94 -13.93 29.56
CA GLY A 150 9.86 -13.91 30.54
C GLY A 150 8.58 -13.22 30.08
N ASN A 151 8.49 -12.84 28.80
CA ASN A 151 7.27 -12.26 28.23
C ASN A 151 6.33 -13.37 27.74
N VAL A 152 5.01 -13.17 27.83
CA VAL A 152 4.04 -14.12 27.24
C VAL A 152 4.30 -14.21 25.74
N ILE A 153 4.40 -15.43 25.20
CA ILE A 153 4.66 -15.62 23.77
C ILE A 153 3.51 -15.00 22.94
N PRO A 154 3.80 -14.42 21.76
CA PRO A 154 2.77 -13.93 20.88
C PRO A 154 1.77 -15.03 20.51
N GLN A 155 0.49 -14.69 20.55
CA GLN A 155 -0.57 -15.57 20.08
C GLN A 155 -0.46 -15.76 18.56
N PRO A 156 -0.52 -17.00 18.04
CA PRO A 156 -0.40 -17.23 16.61
C PRO A 156 -1.65 -16.76 15.85
N PHE A 157 -1.44 -16.28 14.62
CA PHE A 157 -2.52 -16.00 13.69
C PHE A 157 -2.96 -17.28 12.99
N ILE A 158 -4.27 -17.49 12.92
CA ILE A 158 -4.88 -18.65 12.24
C ILE A 158 -5.57 -18.22 10.96
N ASN A 159 -5.46 -19.03 9.91
CA ASN A 159 -6.12 -18.78 8.64
C ASN A 159 -7.63 -19.11 8.73
N THR A 160 -8.47 -18.17 8.28
CA THR A 160 -9.94 -18.23 8.30
C THR A 160 -10.56 -18.50 6.92
N THR A 161 -9.74 -18.57 5.86
CA THR A 161 -10.22 -18.75 4.48
C THR A 161 -9.33 -19.74 3.71
N LEU A 162 -9.84 -20.33 2.63
CA LEU A 162 -9.05 -21.27 1.81
C LEU A 162 -8.96 -20.74 0.38
N ASP A 163 -7.91 -19.98 0.07
CA ASP A 163 -7.58 -19.62 -1.31
C ASP A 163 -6.72 -20.73 -1.96
N GLY A 164 -7.14 -21.17 -3.15
CA GLY A 164 -6.40 -22.13 -3.96
C GLY A 164 -5.06 -21.58 -4.48
N ASN A 165 -4.91 -20.26 -4.64
CA ASN A 165 -3.65 -19.66 -5.10
C ASN A 165 -2.53 -19.80 -4.07
N GLU A 166 -2.87 -19.78 -2.78
CA GLU A 166 -1.91 -19.84 -1.67
C GLU A 166 -1.37 -21.25 -1.40
N LEU A 167 -1.96 -22.28 -2.02
CA LEU A 167 -1.51 -23.68 -1.91
C LEU A 167 -0.05 -23.87 -2.38
N HIS A 168 0.43 -23.01 -3.28
CA HIS A 168 1.78 -23.10 -3.83
C HIS A 168 2.84 -22.31 -3.03
N SER A 169 2.44 -21.57 -2.00
CA SER A 169 3.36 -20.85 -1.13
C SER A 169 4.13 -21.80 -0.20
N GLY A 170 5.41 -21.48 0.03
CA GLY A 170 6.28 -22.22 0.93
C GLY A 170 5.68 -22.37 2.33
N VAL A 171 5.71 -23.60 2.84
CA VAL A 171 5.16 -23.96 4.15
C VAL A 171 6.27 -24.43 5.10
N ASN A 172 6.21 -23.93 6.33
CA ASN A 172 7.05 -24.39 7.42
C ASN A 172 6.27 -25.37 8.30
N PHE A 173 6.95 -26.40 8.78
CA PHE A 173 6.44 -27.38 9.72
C PHE A 173 7.21 -27.28 11.04
N THR A 174 6.55 -27.58 12.15
CA THR A 174 7.19 -27.76 13.46
C THR A 174 6.29 -28.68 14.28
N GLY A 175 6.81 -29.78 14.82
CA GLY A 175 6.00 -30.81 15.49
C GLY A 175 6.81 -31.62 16.50
N PHE A 176 6.14 -32.58 17.16
CA PHE A 176 6.62 -33.42 18.27
C PHE A 176 6.72 -34.92 17.95
N GLY A 177 6.67 -35.31 16.68
CA GLY A 177 6.68 -36.71 16.22
C GLY A 177 7.98 -37.50 16.32
N VAL A 178 8.23 -38.39 15.38
CA VAL A 178 9.50 -39.12 15.26
C VAL A 178 10.41 -38.44 14.26
N PHE A 179 11.66 -38.88 14.15
CA PHE A 179 12.61 -38.32 13.19
C PHE A 179 13.39 -39.39 12.49
N GLY A 180 13.76 -39.08 11.26
CA GLY A 180 14.30 -40.04 10.34
C GLY A 180 14.39 -39.49 8.93
N THR A 181 14.89 -40.34 8.04
CA THR A 181 14.98 -40.06 6.61
C THR A 181 14.35 -41.18 5.80
N ARG A 182 14.30 -41.04 4.47
CA ARG A 182 13.75 -42.08 3.59
C ARG A 182 14.53 -43.39 3.70
N SER A 183 15.85 -43.32 3.58
CA SER A 183 16.71 -44.51 3.55
C SER A 183 17.10 -45.01 4.95
N LEU A 184 17.23 -44.12 5.93
CA LEU A 184 17.63 -44.51 7.29
C LEU A 184 16.44 -44.91 8.18
N GLY A 185 15.21 -44.62 7.75
CA GLY A 185 14.01 -44.84 8.57
C GLY A 185 14.04 -44.00 9.85
N GLN A 186 13.40 -44.49 10.90
CA GLN A 186 13.37 -43.80 12.19
C GLN A 186 14.74 -43.84 12.89
N LEU A 187 15.31 -42.65 13.13
CA LEU A 187 16.55 -42.40 13.85
C LEU A 187 16.31 -41.95 15.30
N ASP A 188 15.17 -41.33 15.59
CA ASP A 188 14.90 -40.75 16.91
C ASP A 188 13.39 -40.68 17.25
N TRP A 189 13.08 -40.39 18.52
CA TRP A 189 11.71 -40.30 19.05
C TRP A 189 11.22 -38.83 19.16
N ILE A 190 10.38 -38.52 20.16
CA ILE A 190 9.53 -37.31 20.36
C ILE A 190 10.27 -36.02 20.69
N GLY A 191 9.85 -34.89 20.09
CA GLY A 191 10.17 -33.52 20.55
C GLY A 191 10.15 -32.47 19.43
N LYS A 192 10.70 -31.26 19.58
CA LYS A 192 10.51 -30.19 18.56
C LYS A 192 11.64 -29.98 17.52
N ARG A 193 11.46 -30.35 16.23
CA ARG A 193 12.32 -29.90 15.09
C ARG A 193 11.50 -29.05 14.10
N HIS A 194 12.21 -28.42 13.16
CA HIS A 194 11.67 -27.60 12.07
C HIS A 194 11.77 -28.32 10.72
N GLY A 195 10.85 -28.02 9.80
CA GLY A 195 10.83 -28.53 8.44
C GLY A 195 10.36 -27.49 7.43
N LYS A 196 10.80 -27.61 6.17
CA LYS A 196 10.26 -26.81 5.05
C LYS A 196 9.70 -27.69 3.94
N GLY A 197 8.58 -27.25 3.38
CA GLY A 197 7.79 -27.97 2.39
C GLY A 197 7.09 -27.02 1.43
N ASN A 198 6.44 -27.59 0.43
CA ASN A 198 5.32 -26.99 -0.27
C ASN A 198 4.10 -27.91 -0.11
N PHE A 199 2.88 -27.37 -0.25
CA PHE A 199 1.72 -28.21 -0.55
C PHE A 199 1.67 -28.45 -2.07
N ILE A 200 1.37 -29.68 -2.46
CA ILE A 200 1.30 -30.14 -3.85
C ILE A 200 -0.14 -30.30 -4.35
N GLY A 201 -1.13 -30.13 -3.46
CA GLY A 201 -2.55 -30.22 -3.79
C GLY A 201 -3.45 -30.20 -2.57
N LEU A 202 -4.75 -30.09 -2.84
CA LEU A 202 -5.85 -30.13 -1.89
C LEU A 202 -6.83 -31.22 -2.32
N TYR A 203 -7.18 -32.13 -1.41
CA TYR A 203 -8.18 -33.18 -1.67
C TYR A 203 -9.14 -33.30 -0.48
N SER A 204 -10.44 -33.06 -0.69
CA SER A 204 -11.46 -33.12 0.37
C SER A 204 -11.06 -32.35 1.65
N ASN A 205 -10.65 -31.08 1.49
CA ASN A 205 -10.11 -30.21 2.55
C ASN A 205 -8.81 -30.71 3.23
N CYS A 206 -8.15 -31.74 2.71
CA CYS A 206 -6.82 -32.19 3.13
C CYS A 206 -5.74 -31.56 2.23
N LEU A 207 -4.85 -30.76 2.82
CA LEU A 207 -3.64 -30.25 2.19
C LEU A 207 -2.59 -31.38 2.12
N ILE A 208 -2.01 -31.62 0.96
CA ILE A 208 -1.03 -32.70 0.76
C ILE A 208 0.35 -32.08 0.57
N ASN A 209 1.33 -32.52 1.37
CA ASN A 209 2.74 -32.21 1.22
C ASN A 209 3.53 -33.44 0.74
N ARG A 210 4.64 -33.19 0.02
CA ARG A 210 5.65 -34.19 -0.33
C ARG A 210 7.05 -33.63 -0.14
N ALA A 211 7.91 -34.40 0.52
CA ALA A 211 9.34 -34.16 0.58
C ALA A 211 10.03 -34.58 -0.74
N VAL A 212 10.89 -33.74 -1.31
CA VAL A 212 11.53 -33.95 -2.62
C VAL A 212 13.04 -33.68 -2.50
N GLU A 213 13.84 -34.69 -2.84
CA GLU A 213 15.31 -34.65 -2.76
C GLU A 213 15.86 -33.45 -3.55
N ASN A 214 16.86 -32.76 -2.99
CA ASN A 214 17.55 -31.61 -3.58
C ASN A 214 16.63 -30.40 -3.90
N THR A 215 15.60 -30.16 -3.08
CA THR A 215 14.72 -28.98 -3.19
C THR A 215 14.46 -28.33 -1.84
N ASP A 216 13.88 -27.13 -1.84
CA ASP A 216 13.43 -26.44 -0.62
C ASP A 216 12.22 -27.11 0.06
N SER A 217 11.53 -28.03 -0.63
CA SER A 217 10.44 -28.84 -0.08
C SER A 217 10.96 -30.19 0.42
N TRP A 218 11.77 -30.18 1.47
CA TRP A 218 12.52 -31.35 1.95
C TRP A 218 11.93 -32.05 3.18
N ALA A 219 10.89 -31.49 3.83
CA ALA A 219 10.28 -32.05 5.03
C ALA A 219 8.85 -32.58 4.79
N PHE A 220 8.43 -33.47 5.69
CA PHE A 220 7.07 -34.00 5.82
C PHE A 220 6.76 -34.33 7.28
N ALA A 221 5.48 -34.33 7.65
CA ALA A 221 5.04 -34.73 8.99
C ALA A 221 5.09 -36.25 9.20
N SER A 222 5.30 -36.67 10.44
CA SER A 222 5.53 -38.05 10.87
C SER A 222 4.65 -38.42 12.10
N PRO A 223 4.62 -39.69 12.56
CA PRO A 223 3.85 -40.09 13.73
C PRO A 223 4.20 -39.27 14.98
N GLY A 224 3.18 -38.63 15.57
CA GLY A 224 3.29 -37.72 16.72
C GLY A 224 3.47 -36.23 16.34
N ASP A 225 3.76 -35.92 15.07
CA ASP A 225 3.58 -34.56 14.54
C ASP A 225 2.09 -34.23 14.36
N SER A 226 1.22 -35.26 14.40
CA SER A 226 -0.24 -35.14 14.42
C SER A 226 -0.71 -34.00 15.32
N GLY A 227 -1.51 -33.08 14.79
CA GLY A 227 -1.99 -31.90 15.51
C GLY A 227 -1.09 -30.67 15.45
N SER A 228 0.12 -30.77 14.87
CA SER A 228 0.98 -29.59 14.66
C SER A 228 0.42 -28.69 13.55
N ALA A 229 0.54 -27.38 13.74
CA ALA A 229 0.23 -26.43 12.68
C ALA A 229 1.29 -26.43 11.58
N SER A 230 0.83 -26.27 10.35
CA SER A 230 1.61 -25.92 9.17
C SER A 230 1.48 -24.43 8.90
N TRP A 231 2.60 -23.75 8.64
CA TRP A 231 2.69 -22.29 8.66
C TRP A 231 3.08 -21.70 7.30
N GLN A 232 2.35 -20.71 6.82
CA GLN A 232 2.70 -19.91 5.65
C GLN A 232 2.83 -18.44 6.03
N GLU A 233 3.72 -17.70 5.38
CA GLU A 233 3.82 -16.25 5.55
C GLU A 233 2.64 -15.55 4.85
N ARG A 234 1.95 -14.66 5.57
CA ARG A 234 0.85 -13.81 5.07
C ARG A 234 0.95 -12.43 5.72
N LYS A 235 0.87 -11.35 4.93
CA LYS A 235 1.05 -9.96 5.43
C LYS A 235 2.30 -9.81 6.33
N GLY A 236 3.42 -10.42 5.96
CA GLY A 236 4.68 -10.41 6.73
C GLY A 236 4.68 -11.20 8.05
N HIS A 237 3.65 -12.02 8.31
CA HIS A 237 3.51 -12.79 9.55
C HIS A 237 3.27 -14.29 9.30
N PRO A 238 3.76 -15.18 10.20
CA PRO A 238 3.49 -16.61 10.13
C PRO A 238 2.02 -16.90 10.51
N VAL A 239 1.28 -17.51 9.60
CA VAL A 239 -0.12 -17.90 9.79
C VAL A 239 -0.27 -19.42 9.69
N ALA A 240 -0.96 -20.03 10.66
CA ALA A 240 -1.29 -21.45 10.61
C ALA A 240 -2.39 -21.71 9.57
N VAL A 241 -2.11 -22.58 8.59
CA VAL A 241 -3.01 -22.88 7.46
C VAL A 241 -3.49 -24.34 7.42
N GLY A 242 -2.76 -25.25 8.07
CA GLY A 242 -3.08 -26.68 8.11
C GLY A 242 -2.71 -27.34 9.44
N ILE A 243 -3.27 -28.52 9.71
CA ILE A 243 -2.98 -29.32 10.92
C ILE A 243 -2.53 -30.71 10.50
N ALA A 244 -1.34 -31.17 10.89
CA ALA A 244 -0.86 -32.50 10.49
C ALA A 244 -1.83 -33.61 10.95
N SER A 245 -2.26 -34.46 10.02
CA SER A 245 -3.31 -35.47 10.23
C SER A 245 -2.77 -36.88 9.98
N TRP A 246 -2.15 -37.11 8.82
CA TRP A 246 -1.62 -38.43 8.45
C TRP A 246 -0.32 -38.31 7.64
N TRP A 247 0.34 -39.46 7.46
CA TRP A 247 1.56 -39.59 6.68
C TRP A 247 1.57 -40.91 5.90
N PHE A 248 2.40 -41.01 4.87
CA PHE A 248 2.50 -42.21 4.01
C PHE A 248 3.85 -42.93 4.15
N GLY A 249 4.43 -42.91 5.36
CA GLY A 249 5.66 -43.64 5.68
C GLY A 249 6.95 -43.00 5.12
N TRP A 250 8.08 -43.49 5.63
CA TRP A 250 9.43 -43.01 5.27
C TRP A 250 9.70 -43.04 3.77
N TYR A 251 9.43 -44.17 3.12
CA TYR A 251 9.74 -44.39 1.69
C TYR A 251 9.10 -43.33 0.78
N TRP A 252 7.81 -43.05 0.96
CA TRP A 252 7.09 -42.13 0.08
C TRP A 252 7.31 -40.67 0.46
N GLY A 253 7.46 -40.35 1.75
CA GLY A 253 7.71 -38.99 2.22
C GLY A 253 6.57 -38.01 1.89
N TYR A 254 5.32 -38.44 2.12
CA TYR A 254 4.13 -37.60 2.02
C TYR A 254 3.49 -37.42 3.40
N SER A 255 2.86 -36.27 3.59
CA SER A 255 1.98 -36.00 4.72
C SER A 255 0.73 -35.24 4.31
N GLY A 256 -0.38 -35.48 5.00
CA GLY A 256 -1.65 -34.82 4.82
C GLY A 256 -2.03 -34.01 6.04
N HIS A 257 -2.58 -32.83 5.81
CA HIS A 257 -2.89 -31.85 6.84
C HIS A 257 -4.33 -31.34 6.67
N ALA A 258 -5.14 -31.32 7.73
CA ALA A 258 -6.47 -30.71 7.71
C ALA A 258 -6.34 -29.22 7.38
N ALA A 259 -6.94 -28.73 6.30
CA ALA A 259 -6.95 -27.30 5.99
C ALA A 259 -7.73 -26.55 7.08
N ILE A 260 -7.16 -25.51 7.69
CA ILE A 260 -7.81 -24.78 8.79
C ILE A 260 -8.91 -23.83 8.28
N GLY A 261 -8.68 -23.19 7.12
CA GLY A 261 -9.57 -22.15 6.56
C GLY A 261 -11.07 -22.50 6.57
N PRO A 262 -11.50 -23.70 6.09
CA PRO A 262 -12.91 -24.10 6.11
C PRO A 262 -13.57 -24.15 7.49
N HIS A 263 -12.78 -24.22 8.57
CA HIS A 263 -13.23 -24.32 9.96
C HIS A 263 -13.15 -22.99 10.72
N GLY A 264 -12.83 -21.88 10.04
CA GLY A 264 -12.56 -20.58 10.67
C GLY A 264 -13.68 -20.06 11.58
N ASP A 265 -14.94 -20.15 11.15
CA ASP A 265 -16.08 -19.70 11.96
C ASP A 265 -16.37 -20.61 13.15
N TRP A 266 -16.17 -21.93 13.00
CA TRP A 266 -16.25 -22.86 14.13
C TRP A 266 -15.13 -22.59 15.15
N LEU A 267 -13.89 -22.36 14.71
CA LEU A 267 -12.78 -21.98 15.59
C LEU A 267 -13.07 -20.68 16.37
N LYS A 268 -13.62 -19.65 15.70
CA LYS A 268 -14.06 -18.41 16.35
C LYS A 268 -15.14 -18.66 17.42
N SER A 269 -16.00 -19.66 17.22
CA SER A 269 -17.06 -20.00 18.19
C SER A 269 -16.57 -20.74 19.44
N VAL A 270 -15.50 -21.55 19.32
CA VAL A 270 -14.97 -22.37 20.43
C VAL A 270 -13.73 -21.78 21.12
N VAL A 271 -13.05 -20.81 20.49
CA VAL A 271 -11.89 -20.08 21.05
C VAL A 271 -12.20 -18.57 21.09
N PRO A 272 -12.76 -18.05 22.20
CA PRO A 272 -13.18 -16.63 22.28
C PRO A 272 -12.04 -15.61 22.15
N VAL A 273 -10.80 -16.04 22.38
CA VAL A 273 -9.60 -15.19 22.30
C VAL A 273 -8.90 -15.24 20.94
N LEU A 274 -9.38 -16.04 19.98
CA LEU A 274 -8.67 -16.40 18.74
C LEU A 274 -8.15 -15.19 17.95
N LYS A 275 -6.89 -15.27 17.50
CA LYS A 275 -6.30 -14.35 16.53
C LYS A 275 -6.28 -14.97 15.13
N THR A 276 -6.67 -14.19 14.15
CA THR A 276 -6.88 -14.61 12.77
C THR A 276 -6.04 -13.79 11.79
N VAL A 277 -5.87 -14.26 10.56
CA VAL A 277 -5.19 -13.49 9.49
C VAL A 277 -5.81 -12.10 9.28
N ASP A 278 -7.10 -11.94 9.60
CA ASP A 278 -7.86 -10.69 9.54
C ASP A 278 -7.46 -9.70 10.67
N ASP A 279 -6.87 -10.18 11.77
CA ASP A 279 -6.36 -9.35 12.88
C ASP A 279 -4.95 -8.79 12.63
N ILE A 280 -4.27 -9.24 11.57
CA ILE A 280 -2.96 -8.69 11.20
C ILE A 280 -3.19 -7.28 10.63
N PRO A 281 -2.61 -6.22 11.24
CA PRO A 281 -2.71 -4.88 10.70
C PRO A 281 -2.23 -4.86 9.26
N ASP A 282 -2.99 -4.23 8.37
CA ASP A 282 -2.47 -3.90 7.04
C ASP A 282 -1.28 -2.95 7.24
N GLU A 283 -0.14 -3.26 6.62
CA GLU A 283 1.01 -2.36 6.68
C GLU A 283 0.59 -0.99 6.13
N PRO A 284 0.94 0.12 6.82
CA PRO A 284 0.69 1.44 6.27
C PRO A 284 1.44 1.51 4.93
N VAL A 285 0.70 1.76 3.85
CA VAL A 285 1.30 1.96 2.53
C VAL A 285 2.21 3.18 2.62
N GLU A 286 3.51 2.94 2.75
CA GLU A 286 4.50 4.00 2.77
C GLU A 286 4.43 4.69 1.39
N THR A 287 3.96 5.93 1.36
CA THR A 287 3.68 6.64 0.11
C THR A 287 4.98 6.95 -0.62
N GLN A 288 5.45 5.99 -1.43
CA GLN A 288 6.74 6.00 -2.12
C GLN A 288 6.95 7.23 -3.03
N PHE A 289 5.86 7.92 -3.39
CA PHE A 289 5.83 9.00 -4.37
C PHE A 289 5.45 10.34 -3.71
N VAL A 290 6.45 11.19 -3.47
CA VAL A 290 6.26 12.56 -2.97
C VAL A 290 6.40 13.57 -4.13
N LEU A 291 5.38 14.39 -4.34
CA LEU A 291 5.40 15.49 -5.32
C LEU A 291 5.76 16.80 -4.63
N THR A 292 6.75 17.51 -5.18
CA THR A 292 7.22 18.83 -4.70
C THR A 292 7.20 19.87 -5.83
N GLU A 293 7.47 21.12 -5.51
CA GLU A 293 7.61 22.22 -6.46
C GLU A 293 8.88 22.15 -7.34
N LYS A 294 9.91 21.39 -6.92
CA LYS A 294 11.27 21.50 -7.48
C LYS A 294 11.51 20.62 -8.69
N GLU A 295 11.09 19.37 -8.62
CA GLU A 295 11.38 18.36 -9.63
C GLU A 295 10.14 17.53 -10.00
N PRO A 296 10.04 17.05 -11.25
CA PRO A 296 8.98 16.16 -11.67
C PRO A 296 9.02 14.85 -10.90
N LEU A 297 7.93 14.51 -10.23
CA LEU A 297 7.75 13.17 -9.66
C LEU A 297 7.66 12.15 -10.80
N LEU A 298 8.50 11.10 -10.75
CA LEU A 298 8.51 10.00 -11.69
C LEU A 298 8.23 8.68 -10.96
N THR A 299 7.26 7.90 -11.42
CA THR A 299 6.99 6.56 -10.87
C THR A 299 7.83 5.49 -11.55
N ASP A 300 7.87 4.31 -10.94
CA ASP A 300 8.37 3.09 -11.56
C ASP A 300 7.59 2.70 -12.83
N ASN A 301 8.22 1.83 -13.64
CA ASN A 301 7.64 1.28 -14.85
C ASN A 301 6.51 0.29 -14.52
N ILE A 302 5.28 0.78 -14.36
CA ILE A 302 4.11 -0.09 -14.08
C ILE A 302 3.84 -1.12 -15.19
N GLU A 303 4.26 -0.82 -16.42
CA GLU A 303 4.07 -1.70 -17.58
C GLU A 303 5.07 -2.89 -17.62
N LYS A 304 6.09 -2.93 -16.74
CA LYS A 304 7.11 -3.99 -16.74
C LYS A 304 6.53 -5.38 -16.41
N ASP A 305 5.48 -5.42 -15.59
CA ASP A 305 4.89 -6.65 -15.02
C ASP A 305 3.56 -7.06 -15.70
N ILE A 306 3.09 -6.32 -16.72
CA ILE A 306 1.80 -6.57 -17.36
C ILE A 306 1.89 -6.79 -18.87
N ARG A 307 0.99 -7.63 -19.38
CA ARG A 307 0.84 -7.84 -20.83
C ARG A 307 0.01 -6.70 -21.44
N GLY A 308 0.66 -5.87 -22.26
CA GLY A 308 0.01 -4.77 -22.98
C GLY A 308 0.17 -3.43 -22.26
N SER A 309 -0.60 -2.42 -22.63
CA SER A 309 -0.42 -1.06 -22.13
C SER A 309 -1.36 -0.62 -21.01
N ALA A 310 -0.78 0.11 -20.06
CA ALA A 310 -1.49 0.79 -18.98
C ALA A 310 -2.01 2.17 -19.42
N TYR A 311 -2.97 2.68 -18.66
CA TYR A 311 -3.40 4.09 -18.66
C TYR A 311 -3.87 4.47 -17.26
N TYR A 312 -3.71 5.75 -16.91
CA TYR A 312 -4.11 6.27 -15.60
C TYR A 312 -5.42 7.05 -15.71
N VAL A 313 -6.32 6.81 -14.76
CA VAL A 313 -7.55 7.59 -14.54
C VAL A 313 -7.57 8.14 -13.12
N LYS A 314 -8.41 9.14 -12.87
CA LYS A 314 -8.52 9.80 -11.57
C LYS A 314 -8.90 8.80 -10.47
N GLY A 315 -8.14 8.81 -9.37
CA GLY A 315 -8.43 8.07 -8.14
C GLY A 315 -8.91 9.01 -7.04
N ALA A 316 -8.44 8.78 -5.81
CA ALA A 316 -8.75 9.57 -4.63
C ALA A 316 -8.25 11.02 -4.77
N ASN A 317 -9.03 11.96 -4.23
CA ASN A 317 -8.76 13.42 -4.17
C ASN A 317 -8.47 14.15 -5.51
N ILE A 318 -8.49 13.48 -6.67
CA ILE A 318 -8.46 14.13 -7.98
C ILE A 318 -9.88 14.62 -8.35
N VAL A 319 -10.06 15.93 -8.25
CA VAL A 319 -11.32 16.65 -8.51
C VAL A 319 -11.62 16.64 -10.01
N ASP A 320 -10.83 17.37 -10.79
CA ASP A 320 -10.87 17.35 -12.26
C ASP A 320 -9.73 16.48 -12.78
N GLY A 321 -10.05 15.45 -13.55
CA GLY A 321 -9.06 14.55 -14.13
C GLY A 321 -9.70 13.58 -15.13
N PRO A 322 -8.89 12.85 -15.92
CA PRO A 322 -9.42 11.90 -16.89
C PRO A 322 -10.06 10.70 -16.18
N ASN A 323 -11.25 10.31 -16.60
CA ASN A 323 -12.01 9.17 -16.06
C ASN A 323 -12.14 7.98 -17.03
N ARG A 324 -11.49 8.07 -18.20
CA ARG A 324 -11.49 7.05 -19.25
C ARG A 324 -10.21 7.11 -20.08
N TYR A 325 -9.83 6.00 -20.69
CA TYR A 325 -8.70 5.96 -21.61
C TYR A 325 -8.92 6.79 -22.88
N ILE A 326 -7.82 7.14 -23.53
CA ILE A 326 -7.78 7.58 -24.93
C ILE A 326 -6.77 6.74 -25.71
N TRP A 327 -6.89 6.76 -27.03
CA TRP A 327 -5.90 6.21 -27.96
C TRP A 327 -5.47 7.28 -28.94
N ARG A 328 -4.27 7.85 -28.72
CA ARG A 328 -3.68 8.94 -29.50
C ARG A 328 -2.16 8.75 -29.58
N TYR A 329 -1.51 9.34 -30.57
CA TYR A 329 -0.05 9.44 -30.56
C TYR A 329 0.38 10.24 -29.30
N PRO A 330 1.36 9.77 -28.51
CA PRO A 330 1.71 10.35 -27.21
C PRO A 330 2.36 11.72 -27.37
N ARG A 331 1.54 12.76 -27.19
CA ARG A 331 1.88 14.19 -27.17
C ARG A 331 0.98 14.88 -26.15
N ALA A 332 1.42 16.06 -25.72
CA ALA A 332 0.77 16.94 -24.76
C ALA A 332 0.61 16.38 -23.33
N THR A 333 0.35 17.30 -22.41
CA THR A 333 0.20 17.07 -20.98
C THR A 333 -1.28 16.95 -20.59
N THR A 334 -1.54 16.35 -19.44
CA THR A 334 -2.85 16.33 -18.80
C THR A 334 -2.84 17.36 -17.69
N SER A 335 -3.63 18.42 -17.81
CA SER A 335 -3.94 19.26 -16.66
C SER A 335 -5.04 18.57 -15.85
N PHE A 336 -4.84 18.46 -14.55
CA PHE A 336 -5.77 17.88 -13.58
C PHE A 336 -5.70 18.68 -12.28
N SER A 337 -6.65 18.51 -11.35
CA SER A 337 -6.62 19.23 -10.07
C SER A 337 -6.92 18.35 -8.87
N VAL A 338 -6.30 18.70 -7.74
CA VAL A 338 -6.41 18.06 -6.43
C VAL A 338 -6.75 19.10 -5.38
N ASN A 339 -7.34 18.69 -4.25
CA ASN A 339 -7.50 19.58 -3.11
C ASN A 339 -6.35 19.37 -2.12
N LEU A 340 -5.53 20.41 -1.90
CA LEU A 340 -4.43 20.40 -0.94
C LEU A 340 -4.72 21.39 0.20
N THR A 341 -4.24 21.09 1.39
CA THR A 341 -4.37 21.95 2.57
C THR A 341 -3.18 22.88 2.66
N HIS A 342 -3.44 24.19 2.68
CA HIS A 342 -2.47 25.24 2.93
C HIS A 342 -2.20 25.35 4.43
N GLN A 343 -1.05 24.84 4.88
CA GLN A 343 -0.70 24.60 6.29
C GLN A 343 -0.87 25.85 7.18
N GLU A 344 -0.46 27.01 6.67
CA GLU A 344 -0.41 28.29 7.38
C GLU A 344 -1.81 28.85 7.68
N SER A 345 -2.82 28.42 6.91
CA SER A 345 -4.22 28.88 7.04
C SER A 345 -5.21 27.78 7.42
N ASN A 346 -4.79 26.51 7.32
CA ASN A 346 -5.64 25.32 7.38
C ASN A 346 -6.86 25.37 6.40
N VAL A 347 -6.73 26.08 5.28
CA VAL A 347 -7.75 26.16 4.21
C VAL A 347 -7.38 25.19 3.09
N SER A 348 -8.37 24.47 2.56
CA SER A 348 -8.19 23.61 1.40
C SER A 348 -8.31 24.42 0.10
N TYR A 349 -7.29 24.33 -0.75
CA TYR A 349 -7.22 24.97 -2.06
C TYR A 349 -7.23 23.92 -3.16
N LYS A 350 -7.89 24.25 -4.27
CA LYS A 350 -7.86 23.47 -5.50
C LYS A 350 -6.58 23.81 -6.29
N VAL A 351 -5.62 22.90 -6.27
CA VAL A 351 -4.32 23.03 -6.93
C VAL A 351 -4.34 22.30 -8.27
N TRP A 352 -3.95 22.98 -9.34
CA TRP A 352 -3.77 22.40 -10.67
C TRP A 352 -2.37 21.80 -10.81
N LEU A 353 -2.33 20.60 -11.40
CA LEU A 353 -1.12 19.82 -11.61
C LEU A 353 -1.05 19.34 -13.06
N GLN A 354 0.16 19.05 -13.50
CA GLN A 354 0.49 18.55 -14.82
C GLN A 354 0.88 17.07 -14.75
N GLY A 355 0.38 16.28 -15.68
CA GLY A 355 0.59 14.83 -15.71
C GLY A 355 0.85 14.26 -17.10
N GLN A 356 1.84 13.37 -17.20
CA GLN A 356 2.18 12.62 -18.42
C GLN A 356 2.43 11.13 -18.15
N ARG A 357 2.25 10.29 -19.18
CA ARG A 357 2.64 8.88 -19.20
C ARG A 357 3.78 8.64 -20.18
N LYS A 358 4.76 7.81 -19.81
CA LYS A 358 5.90 7.42 -20.64
C LYS A 358 5.51 6.36 -21.69
N THR A 359 6.02 6.53 -22.90
CA THR A 359 6.08 5.53 -23.97
C THR A 359 7.42 5.64 -24.71
N TYR A 360 7.76 4.70 -25.60
CA TYR A 360 8.96 4.83 -26.44
C TYR A 360 8.91 5.99 -27.45
N CYS A 361 7.72 6.46 -27.82
CA CYS A 361 7.57 7.67 -28.63
C CYS A 361 7.74 8.97 -27.81
N GLY A 362 7.96 8.88 -26.49
CA GLY A 362 8.02 10.00 -25.57
C GLY A 362 6.83 10.07 -24.61
N TRP A 363 6.59 11.26 -24.08
CA TRP A 363 5.58 11.54 -23.06
C TRP A 363 4.25 12.00 -23.69
N GLY A 364 3.13 11.47 -23.20
CA GLY A 364 1.79 11.89 -23.60
C GLY A 364 0.83 11.97 -22.42
N LYS A 365 -0.46 12.21 -22.65
CA LYS A 365 -1.47 12.29 -21.56
C LYS A 365 -1.53 11.03 -20.70
N VAL A 366 -1.80 11.19 -19.40
CA VAL A 366 -1.77 10.10 -18.39
C VAL A 366 -2.74 8.96 -18.74
N ASN A 367 -3.89 9.31 -19.33
CA ASN A 367 -4.93 8.37 -19.73
C ASN A 367 -4.74 7.77 -21.13
N ASN A 368 -3.59 7.97 -21.78
CA ASN A 368 -3.34 7.45 -23.12
C ASN A 368 -2.82 6.02 -23.09
N SER A 369 -3.68 5.06 -23.45
CA SER A 369 -3.30 3.63 -23.51
C SER A 369 -2.57 3.26 -24.80
N ALA A 370 -2.37 4.19 -25.74
CA ALA A 370 -1.54 3.91 -26.92
C ALA A 370 -0.11 3.51 -26.51
N TRP A 371 0.37 2.38 -27.04
CA TRP A 371 1.78 1.98 -26.95
C TRP A 371 2.54 2.39 -28.21
N CYS A 372 3.87 2.33 -28.13
CA CYS A 372 4.76 2.62 -29.24
C CYS A 372 5.83 1.55 -29.39
N TYR A 373 6.24 1.31 -30.64
CA TYR A 373 7.37 0.43 -30.95
C TYR A 373 8.65 0.88 -30.20
N PRO A 374 9.46 -0.05 -29.66
CA PRO A 374 9.37 -1.50 -29.81
C PRO A 374 8.37 -2.22 -28.89
N ARG A 375 8.07 -1.73 -27.69
CA ARG A 375 7.32 -2.49 -26.66
C ARG A 375 6.39 -1.63 -25.78
N PRO A 376 5.39 -2.23 -25.11
CA PRO A 376 4.50 -1.53 -24.19
C PRO A 376 4.95 -1.70 -22.72
N ASP A 377 6.23 -1.50 -22.38
CA ASP A 377 6.84 -1.87 -21.08
C ASP A 377 7.44 -0.69 -20.27
N LEU A 378 7.10 0.56 -20.63
CA LEU A 378 7.61 1.75 -19.93
C LEU A 378 6.66 2.26 -18.84
N GLY A 379 5.40 2.54 -19.13
CA GLY A 379 4.35 2.75 -18.12
C GLY A 379 4.41 4.03 -17.28
N GLN A 380 5.60 4.58 -16.98
CA GLN A 380 5.82 5.57 -15.91
C GLN A 380 4.86 6.75 -15.96
N LEU A 381 4.38 7.16 -14.79
CA LEU A 381 3.67 8.41 -14.57
C LEU A 381 4.68 9.50 -14.21
N LYS A 382 4.55 10.67 -14.84
CA LYS A 382 5.28 11.91 -14.54
C LYS A 382 4.29 12.96 -14.06
N LEU A 383 4.48 13.50 -12.86
CA LEU A 383 3.64 14.55 -12.28
C LEU A 383 4.50 15.78 -11.96
N GLU A 384 3.95 16.96 -12.23
CA GLU A 384 4.64 18.26 -12.08
C GLU A 384 3.68 19.30 -11.50
N PHE A 385 4.22 20.20 -10.67
CA PHE A 385 3.60 21.46 -10.30
C PHE A 385 4.23 22.59 -11.11
N ASP A 386 3.40 23.49 -11.64
CA ASP A 386 3.84 24.80 -12.15
C ASP A 386 2.99 25.86 -11.44
N GLN A 387 3.64 26.83 -10.80
CA GLN A 387 2.97 27.92 -10.11
C GLN A 387 2.13 28.77 -11.08
N LYS A 388 2.47 28.82 -12.38
CA LYS A 388 1.73 29.56 -13.42
C LYS A 388 0.35 28.98 -13.72
N ASP A 389 0.15 27.68 -13.46
CA ASP A 389 -1.19 27.07 -13.50
C ASP A 389 -2.03 27.43 -12.27
N ASN A 390 -1.40 28.05 -11.25
CA ASN A 390 -1.90 28.27 -9.89
C ASN A 390 -1.73 29.72 -9.37
N PRO A 391 -1.96 30.78 -10.17
CA PRO A 391 -1.54 32.15 -9.83
C PRO A 391 -2.31 32.80 -8.68
N SER A 392 -3.39 32.17 -8.21
CA SER A 392 -4.20 32.65 -7.09
C SER A 392 -3.92 31.91 -5.78
N LEU A 393 -2.89 31.06 -5.72
CA LEU A 393 -2.47 30.40 -4.49
C LEU A 393 -1.57 31.36 -3.66
N PRO A 394 -1.90 31.61 -2.38
CA PRO A 394 -0.99 32.28 -1.45
C PRO A 394 0.38 31.61 -1.33
N ILE A 395 1.39 32.39 -0.94
CA ILE A 395 2.68 31.90 -0.43
C ILE A 395 2.44 31.02 0.81
N GLY A 396 3.11 29.87 0.86
CA GLY A 396 3.03 28.90 1.94
C GLY A 396 3.14 27.45 1.47
N THR A 397 2.75 26.51 2.32
CA THR A 397 3.01 25.08 2.18
C THR A 397 1.72 24.30 1.91
N TYR A 398 1.65 23.62 0.77
CA TYR A 398 0.47 22.88 0.33
C TYR A 398 0.70 21.37 0.46
N THR A 399 -0.14 20.73 1.27
CA THR A 399 0.03 19.31 1.63
C THR A 399 -1.26 18.52 1.42
N GLY A 400 -1.12 17.25 1.09
CA GLY A 400 -2.26 16.32 1.03
C GLY A 400 -2.06 15.17 0.05
N ASP A 401 -2.80 14.10 0.26
CA ASP A 401 -2.66 12.87 -0.50
C ASP A 401 -3.69 12.79 -1.63
N PHE A 402 -3.31 12.18 -2.74
CA PHE A 402 -4.19 11.87 -3.87
C PHE A 402 -3.71 10.62 -4.60
N SER A 403 -4.51 10.06 -5.50
CA SER A 403 -4.10 8.87 -6.26
C SER A 403 -4.56 8.86 -7.71
N PHE A 404 -3.81 8.14 -8.53
CA PHE A 404 -4.25 7.68 -9.84
C PHE A 404 -4.55 6.19 -9.79
N ILE A 405 -5.60 5.76 -10.49
CA ILE A 405 -5.88 4.35 -10.72
C ILE A 405 -5.29 3.99 -12.09
N ALA A 406 -4.31 3.10 -12.09
CA ALA A 406 -3.77 2.49 -13.30
C ALA A 406 -4.61 1.29 -13.72
N LEU A 407 -4.95 1.23 -15.01
CA LEU A 407 -5.77 0.18 -15.62
C LEU A 407 -5.11 -0.31 -16.91
N SER A 408 -5.35 -1.55 -17.31
CA SER A 408 -4.89 -2.10 -18.60
C SER A 408 -6.06 -2.37 -19.56
N LEU A 409 -5.89 -2.06 -20.85
CA LEU A 409 -6.86 -2.48 -21.88
C LEU A 409 -6.75 -3.97 -22.21
N TYR A 410 -5.61 -4.59 -21.91
CA TYR A 410 -5.27 -5.95 -22.31
C TYR A 410 -5.36 -6.95 -21.14
N ASN A 411 -5.19 -6.48 -19.91
CA ASN A 411 -5.53 -7.22 -18.69
C ASN A 411 -6.66 -6.51 -17.94
N ARG A 412 -7.90 -7.00 -18.08
CA ARG A 412 -9.09 -6.40 -17.43
C ARG A 412 -9.13 -6.57 -15.91
N GLN A 413 -8.32 -7.46 -15.35
CA GLN A 413 -8.17 -7.63 -13.90
C GLN A 413 -7.05 -6.76 -13.34
N PHE A 414 -6.22 -6.15 -14.19
CA PHE A 414 -5.18 -5.24 -13.71
C PHE A 414 -5.79 -3.89 -13.33
N GLN A 415 -5.81 -3.66 -12.02
CA GLN A 415 -6.08 -2.38 -11.39
C GLN A 415 -5.03 -2.18 -10.29
N GLN A 416 -4.31 -1.07 -10.33
CA GLN A 416 -3.36 -0.68 -9.30
C GLN A 416 -3.57 0.78 -8.93
N GLU A 417 -3.70 1.07 -7.65
CA GLU A 417 -3.72 2.44 -7.15
C GLU A 417 -2.28 2.94 -6.95
N ILE A 418 -2.02 4.17 -7.40
CA ILE A 418 -0.75 4.87 -7.26
C ILE A 418 -0.98 6.03 -6.31
N PRO A 419 -0.69 5.87 -4.99
CA PRO A 419 -0.81 6.94 -4.02
C PRO A 419 0.35 7.93 -4.18
N ILE A 420 0.04 9.23 -4.09
CA ILE A 420 0.99 10.34 -4.16
C ILE A 420 0.72 11.28 -2.99
N GLN A 421 1.77 11.62 -2.24
CA GLN A 421 1.74 12.67 -1.24
C GLN A 421 2.23 13.97 -1.89
N ALA A 422 1.42 15.02 -1.88
CA ALA A 422 1.89 16.36 -2.25
C ALA A 422 2.50 17.07 -1.03
N ASN A 423 3.66 17.69 -1.24
CA ASN A 423 4.27 18.66 -0.34
C ASN A 423 4.93 19.75 -1.19
N ILE A 424 4.15 20.77 -1.53
CA ILE A 424 4.51 21.83 -2.48
C ILE A 424 4.70 23.13 -1.71
N VAL A 425 5.91 23.69 -1.75
CA VAL A 425 6.23 24.98 -1.14
C VAL A 425 6.14 26.08 -2.19
N ILE A 426 5.39 27.15 -1.90
CA ILE A 426 5.42 28.39 -2.68
C ILE A 426 6.12 29.45 -1.82
N ASP A 427 7.37 29.78 -2.15
CA ASP A 427 8.22 30.71 -1.39
C ASP A 427 8.23 32.14 -1.94
N GLN A 428 7.78 32.33 -3.19
CA GLN A 428 7.81 33.60 -3.92
C GLN A 428 6.47 33.84 -4.65
N GLU A 429 6.09 35.11 -4.79
CA GLU A 429 4.96 35.48 -5.66
C GLU A 429 5.34 35.24 -7.13
N LEU A 430 4.34 34.95 -7.98
CA LEU A 430 4.59 34.88 -9.41
C LEU A 430 5.10 36.23 -9.93
N PRO A 431 6.17 36.26 -10.76
CA PRO A 431 6.52 37.47 -11.47
C PRO A 431 5.37 37.87 -12.41
N ALA A 432 4.96 39.13 -12.34
CA ALA A 432 3.91 39.67 -13.19
C ALA A 432 4.27 39.54 -14.69
N ASP A 433 3.29 39.17 -15.53
CA ASP A 433 3.44 39.14 -16.99
C ASP A 433 3.67 40.55 -17.57
N GLY A 434 3.38 41.61 -16.80
CA GLY A 434 3.77 42.98 -17.11
C GLY A 434 3.16 44.01 -16.15
N GLU A 435 3.38 45.29 -16.48
CA GLU A 435 3.01 46.44 -15.66
C GLU A 435 2.14 47.44 -16.45
N ILE A 436 1.25 48.12 -15.74
CA ILE A 436 0.40 49.21 -16.24
C ILE A 436 0.69 50.45 -15.39
N THR A 437 1.13 51.53 -16.02
CA THR A 437 1.34 52.83 -15.36
C THR A 437 0.38 53.89 -15.90
N GLU A 438 0.44 55.11 -15.34
CA GLU A 438 -0.30 56.27 -15.87
C GLU A 438 0.05 56.60 -17.34
N SER A 439 1.28 56.29 -17.75
CA SER A 439 1.87 56.65 -19.05
C SER A 439 2.14 55.45 -19.97
N SER A 440 2.28 54.25 -19.43
CA SER A 440 2.61 53.03 -20.18
C SER A 440 1.51 51.97 -20.07
N PRO A 441 0.88 51.54 -21.17
CA PRO A 441 -0.07 50.44 -21.16
C PRO A 441 0.67 49.09 -21.13
N TYR A 442 0.08 48.09 -20.48
CA TYR A 442 0.48 46.71 -20.72
C TYR A 442 0.18 46.34 -22.17
N LEU A 443 1.16 45.76 -22.87
CA LEU A 443 1.02 45.19 -24.20
C LEU A 443 1.50 43.74 -24.18
N GLY A 444 0.55 42.81 -24.11
CA GLY A 444 0.81 41.38 -24.02
C GLY A 444 1.23 40.76 -25.35
N GLU A 445 1.91 39.62 -25.24
CA GLU A 445 2.38 38.85 -26.38
C GLU A 445 1.24 38.17 -27.17
N ARG A 446 1.60 37.59 -28.32
CA ARG A 446 0.66 36.84 -29.18
C ARG A 446 0.45 35.40 -28.70
N LEU A 447 -0.41 35.26 -27.69
CA LEU A 447 -0.88 33.96 -27.18
C LEU A 447 -1.61 33.12 -28.23
N ASP A 448 -2.11 33.73 -29.31
CA ASP A 448 -2.70 33.01 -30.45
C ASP A 448 -1.68 32.16 -31.24
N LYS A 449 -0.37 32.33 -31.01
CA LYS A 449 0.67 31.44 -31.55
C LYS A 449 0.73 30.07 -30.85
N GLU A 450 0.29 30.01 -29.59
CA GLU A 450 0.37 28.80 -28.75
C GLU A 450 -0.84 27.87 -28.95
N THR A 451 -1.84 28.30 -29.71
CA THR A 451 -3.14 27.63 -29.76
C THR A 451 -3.82 27.72 -31.12
N TYR A 452 -4.70 26.76 -31.44
CA TYR A 452 -5.45 26.80 -32.69
C TYR A 452 -6.62 27.79 -32.61
N GLY A 453 -6.66 28.74 -33.55
CA GLY A 453 -7.72 29.74 -33.68
C GLY A 453 -7.47 30.97 -32.82
N THR A 454 -8.52 31.74 -32.52
CA THR A 454 -8.41 32.98 -31.73
C THR A 454 -8.39 32.76 -30.22
N VAL A 455 -7.62 33.61 -29.54
CA VAL A 455 -7.68 33.88 -28.10
C VAL A 455 -8.61 35.07 -27.83
N TYR A 456 -9.25 35.11 -26.67
CA TYR A 456 -9.94 36.27 -26.11
C TYR A 456 -9.66 36.37 -24.61
N TYR A 457 -9.88 37.54 -24.02
CA TYR A 457 -9.50 37.82 -22.64
C TYR A 457 -10.72 38.16 -21.79
N LEU A 458 -10.72 37.70 -20.54
CA LEU A 458 -11.71 37.99 -19.51
C LEU A 458 -10.99 38.44 -18.23
N ALA A 459 -11.53 39.43 -17.54
CA ALA A 459 -11.16 39.78 -16.16
C ALA A 459 -12.43 39.72 -15.32
N LYS A 460 -12.35 39.43 -14.02
CA LYS A 460 -13.53 39.39 -13.14
C LYS A 460 -14.10 40.80 -12.92
N GLU A 461 -13.21 41.79 -12.97
CA GLU A 461 -13.41 43.22 -12.77
C GLU A 461 -13.96 43.93 -14.04
N MET A 462 -14.15 43.21 -15.15
CA MET A 462 -14.64 43.77 -16.41
C MET A 462 -16.14 44.14 -16.34
N ILE A 463 -16.53 45.26 -16.95
CA ILE A 463 -17.95 45.68 -16.95
C ILE A 463 -18.76 44.86 -17.98
N GLY A 464 -19.83 44.25 -17.48
CA GLY A 464 -20.79 43.44 -18.24
C GLY A 464 -20.46 41.95 -18.22
N VAL A 465 -21.20 41.15 -19.01
CA VAL A 465 -21.08 39.68 -18.95
C VAL A 465 -19.69 39.21 -19.42
N PRO A 466 -18.94 38.44 -18.59
CA PRO A 466 -17.61 37.92 -18.93
C PRO A 466 -17.71 36.70 -19.84
N ARG A 467 -18.13 36.93 -21.09
CA ARG A 467 -18.23 35.91 -22.15
C ARG A 467 -17.55 36.39 -23.43
N PRO A 468 -17.05 35.48 -24.29
CA PRO A 468 -16.56 35.87 -25.61
C PRO A 468 -17.68 36.55 -26.41
N ILE A 469 -17.32 37.56 -27.20
CA ILE A 469 -18.18 38.14 -28.23
C ILE A 469 -17.55 37.98 -29.61
N TRP A 470 -18.35 38.18 -30.66
CA TRP A 470 -17.88 38.21 -32.03
C TRP A 470 -18.34 39.52 -32.68
N SER A 471 -17.41 40.44 -32.93
CA SER A 471 -17.73 41.77 -33.46
C SER A 471 -16.66 42.30 -34.40
N GLY A 472 -17.07 42.95 -35.49
CA GLY A 472 -16.18 43.69 -36.39
C GLY A 472 -15.91 45.14 -35.98
N ARG A 473 -16.49 45.61 -34.85
CA ARG A 473 -16.30 46.98 -34.35
C ARG A 473 -14.88 47.16 -33.79
N ARG A 474 -14.29 48.32 -34.06
CA ARG A 474 -12.91 48.71 -33.73
C ARG A 474 -12.90 50.09 -33.06
N GLY A 475 -11.83 50.43 -32.37
CA GLY A 475 -11.75 51.67 -31.57
C GLY A 475 -12.68 51.64 -30.36
N ILE A 476 -12.91 50.44 -29.81
CA ILE A 476 -13.77 50.20 -28.64
C ILE A 476 -13.01 49.32 -27.65
N TYR A 477 -13.28 49.50 -26.36
CA TYR A 477 -12.62 48.80 -25.25
C TYR A 477 -13.64 48.19 -24.29
N LYS A 478 -13.21 47.29 -23.41
CA LYS A 478 -13.93 47.03 -22.14
C LYS A 478 -13.41 48.00 -21.09
N ARG A 479 -14.30 48.56 -20.29
CA ARG A 479 -13.90 49.11 -18.98
C ARG A 479 -13.72 47.96 -18.00
N ILE A 480 -12.67 48.05 -17.20
CA ILE A 480 -12.34 47.18 -16.07
C ILE A 480 -12.33 48.10 -14.86
N HIS A 481 -13.12 47.78 -13.83
CA HIS A 481 -13.21 48.58 -12.60
C HIS A 481 -12.59 47.78 -11.47
N ILE A 482 -11.38 48.16 -11.09
CA ILE A 482 -10.58 47.51 -10.06
C ILE A 482 -10.44 48.43 -8.83
N GLU A 483 -10.39 47.84 -7.65
CA GLU A 483 -10.10 48.52 -6.39
C GLU A 483 -8.58 48.47 -6.18
N LEU A 484 -7.94 49.65 -6.09
CA LEU A 484 -6.50 49.80 -5.88
C LEU A 484 -6.24 50.52 -4.57
N GLN A 485 -5.13 50.20 -3.91
CA GLN A 485 -4.74 50.90 -2.70
C GLN A 485 -3.92 52.15 -3.06
N ASN A 486 -4.32 53.30 -2.55
CA ASN A 486 -3.48 54.49 -2.54
C ASN A 486 -2.30 54.23 -1.58
N THR A 487 -1.07 54.23 -2.10
CA THR A 487 0.13 53.81 -1.34
C THR A 487 0.58 54.82 -0.29
N GLU A 488 0.09 56.06 -0.35
CA GLU A 488 0.43 57.13 0.59
C GLU A 488 -0.57 57.20 1.76
N THR A 489 -1.86 56.99 1.48
CA THR A 489 -2.95 57.13 2.47
C THR A 489 -3.50 55.78 2.96
N GLY A 490 -3.22 54.69 2.26
CA GLY A 490 -3.78 53.36 2.52
C GLY A 490 -5.25 53.20 2.10
N ALA A 491 -5.91 54.25 1.60
CA ALA A 491 -7.30 54.21 1.15
C ALA A 491 -7.48 53.31 -0.07
N ILE A 492 -8.63 52.61 -0.16
CA ILE A 492 -8.98 51.78 -1.31
C ILE A 492 -9.88 52.59 -2.24
N GLU A 493 -9.41 52.84 -3.46
CA GLU A 493 -10.08 53.66 -4.46
C GLU A 493 -10.39 52.89 -5.74
N ARG A 494 -11.43 53.31 -6.45
CA ARG A 494 -11.91 52.62 -7.64
C ARG A 494 -11.31 53.21 -8.92
N VAL A 495 -10.50 52.42 -9.62
CA VAL A 495 -9.82 52.82 -10.85
C VAL A 495 -10.39 52.11 -12.08
N ALA A 496 -10.57 52.86 -13.16
CA ALA A 496 -11.06 52.42 -14.45
C ALA A 496 -9.91 52.22 -15.45
N LEU A 497 -9.76 50.99 -15.95
CA LEU A 497 -8.81 50.62 -16.99
C LEU A 497 -9.52 50.25 -18.30
N ARG A 498 -8.85 50.44 -19.43
CA ARG A 498 -9.32 50.05 -20.76
C ARG A 498 -8.68 48.74 -21.20
N GLY A 499 -9.48 47.68 -21.30
CA GLY A 499 -9.08 46.37 -21.84
C GLY A 499 -9.43 46.22 -23.32
N GLU A 500 -8.41 46.00 -24.14
CA GLU A 500 -8.52 45.84 -25.59
C GLU A 500 -7.78 44.60 -26.12
N ARG A 501 -8.21 44.08 -27.27
CA ARG A 501 -7.52 43.03 -28.03
C ARG A 501 -7.32 43.48 -29.48
N ASN A 502 -6.16 43.18 -30.04
CA ASN A 502 -5.87 43.39 -31.46
C ASN A 502 -6.57 42.35 -32.35
N LEU A 503 -7.36 42.81 -33.33
CA LEU A 503 -8.02 41.93 -34.32
C LEU A 503 -7.19 41.69 -35.59
N GLY A 504 -5.98 42.26 -35.68
CA GLY A 504 -5.12 42.31 -36.87
C GLY A 504 -5.46 43.42 -37.86
N CYS A 505 -6.48 44.22 -37.56
CA CYS A 505 -6.98 45.33 -38.39
C CYS A 505 -7.48 46.51 -37.55
N GLY A 506 -7.01 46.60 -36.30
CA GLY A 506 -7.42 47.56 -35.28
C GLY A 506 -7.73 46.89 -33.94
N TRP A 507 -7.71 47.70 -32.89
CA TRP A 507 -8.06 47.32 -31.52
C TRP A 507 -9.58 47.26 -31.33
N SER A 508 -10.02 46.32 -30.51
CA SER A 508 -11.41 46.10 -30.12
C SER A 508 -11.46 45.67 -28.65
N THR A 509 -12.65 45.48 -28.09
CA THR A 509 -12.82 45.11 -26.68
C THR A 509 -12.18 43.74 -26.35
N MET A 510 -11.53 43.61 -25.19
CA MET A 510 -10.66 42.47 -24.84
C MET A 510 -11.30 41.07 -25.00
N ASN A 511 -12.61 40.97 -24.78
CA ASN A 511 -13.36 39.71 -24.86
C ASN A 511 -13.87 39.40 -26.28
N ASN A 512 -13.48 40.17 -27.30
CA ASN A 512 -13.84 39.92 -28.68
C ASN A 512 -12.94 38.83 -29.27
N ALA A 513 -13.52 37.69 -29.62
CA ALA A 513 -12.83 36.54 -30.20
C ALA A 513 -12.82 36.54 -31.75
N ALA A 514 -13.40 37.57 -32.38
CA ALA A 514 -13.34 37.74 -33.84
C ALA A 514 -11.90 38.03 -34.34
N TYR A 515 -11.69 37.92 -35.64
CA TYR A 515 -10.45 38.29 -36.30
C TYR A 515 -10.74 38.82 -37.71
N CYS A 516 -9.83 39.63 -38.27
CA CYS A 516 -9.99 40.08 -39.64
C CYS A 516 -9.66 38.95 -40.63
N TRP A 517 -10.65 38.53 -41.44
CA TRP A 517 -10.55 37.34 -42.30
C TRP A 517 -9.31 37.32 -43.23
N ARG A 518 -8.95 38.47 -43.83
CA ARG A 518 -7.75 38.61 -44.69
C ARG A 518 -6.41 38.43 -43.97
N LYS A 519 -6.41 38.47 -42.63
CA LYS A 519 -5.23 38.32 -41.77
C LYS A 519 -5.20 36.96 -41.06
N GLY A 520 -6.32 36.23 -41.06
CA GLY A 520 -6.50 35.01 -40.27
C GLY A 520 -6.50 35.28 -38.76
N PRO A 521 -6.59 34.23 -37.93
CA PRO A 521 -6.53 34.32 -36.48
C PRO A 521 -5.08 34.51 -35.98
N ASN A 522 -4.28 35.31 -36.68
CA ASN A 522 -2.84 35.50 -36.45
C ASN A 522 -2.53 36.81 -35.70
N TYR A 523 -3.46 37.25 -34.86
CA TYR A 523 -3.37 38.45 -34.05
C TYR A 523 -4.24 38.26 -32.82
N GLY A 524 -3.86 38.87 -31.71
CA GLY A 524 -4.59 38.69 -30.47
C GLY A 524 -3.91 39.27 -29.25
N GLU A 525 -2.93 40.14 -29.41
CA GLU A 525 -2.28 40.89 -28.34
C GLU A 525 -3.34 41.55 -27.43
N LEU A 526 -3.20 41.36 -26.12
CA LEU A 526 -3.95 42.10 -25.10
C LEU A 526 -3.30 43.46 -24.90
N ARG A 527 -4.10 44.52 -24.83
CA ARG A 527 -3.68 45.82 -24.28
C ARG A 527 -4.55 46.15 -23.07
N VAL A 528 -3.91 46.57 -21.98
CA VAL A 528 -4.61 47.15 -20.83
C VAL A 528 -3.96 48.49 -20.51
N SER A 529 -4.75 49.57 -20.48
CA SER A 529 -4.24 50.92 -20.26
C SER A 529 -5.03 51.69 -19.21
N TYR A 530 -4.34 52.45 -18.37
CA TYR A 530 -4.95 53.59 -17.69
C TYR A 530 -5.20 54.74 -18.68
N VAL A 531 -6.24 55.54 -18.43
CA VAL A 531 -6.49 56.81 -19.14
C VAL A 531 -7.10 57.78 -18.14
N ALA A 532 -6.48 58.95 -17.95
CA ALA A 532 -6.91 59.94 -16.96
C ALA A 532 -8.37 60.41 -17.17
N ASP A 533 -8.81 60.60 -18.42
CA ASP A 533 -10.19 60.99 -18.77
C ASP A 533 -11.27 59.98 -18.32
N ASP A 534 -10.92 58.70 -18.15
CA ASP A 534 -11.84 57.67 -17.62
C ASP A 534 -11.89 57.69 -16.07
N ASN A 535 -11.04 58.52 -15.41
CA ASN A 535 -10.73 58.52 -13.97
C ASN A 535 -10.71 59.95 -13.38
N LEU A 536 -11.56 60.85 -13.86
CA LEU A 536 -11.58 62.26 -13.43
C LEU A 536 -11.78 62.39 -11.90
N ASP A 537 -12.69 61.60 -11.33
CA ASP A 537 -13.06 61.64 -9.91
C ASP A 537 -12.03 60.98 -8.96
N LEU A 538 -11.01 60.28 -9.48
CA LEU A 538 -9.96 59.65 -8.67
C LEU A 538 -9.10 60.73 -7.98
N PRO A 539 -8.85 60.67 -6.66
CA PRO A 539 -7.97 61.65 -5.99
C PRO A 539 -6.53 61.63 -6.54
N ILE A 540 -5.80 62.73 -6.36
CA ILE A 540 -4.36 62.80 -6.63
C ILE A 540 -3.62 61.83 -5.68
N GLY A 541 -2.60 61.15 -6.18
CA GLY A 541 -1.77 60.21 -5.41
C GLY A 541 -1.24 59.03 -6.24
N ALA A 542 -0.43 58.20 -5.59
CA ALA A 542 0.06 56.93 -6.15
C ALA A 542 -0.84 55.75 -5.75
N TYR A 543 -1.16 54.88 -6.71
CA TYR A 543 -2.05 53.73 -6.54
C TYR A 543 -1.38 52.44 -7.00
N SER A 544 -1.44 51.39 -6.18
CA SER A 544 -0.94 50.06 -6.53
C SER A 544 -1.97 48.95 -6.39
N GLY A 545 -1.75 47.88 -7.14
CA GLY A 545 -2.54 46.65 -7.05
C GLY A 545 -2.26 45.72 -8.23
N VAL A 546 -3.05 44.65 -8.34
CA VAL A 546 -2.81 43.57 -9.31
C VAL A 546 -4.10 43.16 -10.02
N LEU A 547 -4.07 43.14 -11.35
CA LEU A 547 -5.18 42.71 -12.21
C LEU A 547 -4.92 41.31 -12.78
N ASN A 548 -5.84 40.38 -12.51
CA ASN A 548 -5.84 39.04 -13.10
C ASN A 548 -6.64 39.01 -14.40
N VAL A 549 -6.02 38.58 -15.50
CA VAL A 549 -6.67 38.44 -16.81
C VAL A 549 -6.55 37.02 -17.35
N THR A 550 -7.68 36.34 -17.54
CA THR A 550 -7.75 35.01 -18.14
C THR A 550 -7.83 35.11 -19.67
N ALA A 551 -6.75 34.70 -20.35
CA ALA A 551 -6.75 34.40 -21.78
C ALA A 551 -7.39 33.03 -22.03
N LYS A 552 -8.29 32.91 -23.02
CA LYS A 552 -8.98 31.66 -23.36
C LYS A 552 -9.06 31.45 -24.87
N GLY A 553 -8.88 30.21 -25.32
CA GLY A 553 -9.05 29.84 -26.73
C GLY A 553 -10.52 29.67 -27.10
N LEU A 554 -10.96 30.28 -28.20
CA LEU A 554 -12.33 30.08 -28.69
C LEU A 554 -12.52 28.69 -29.31
N HIS A 555 -11.53 28.25 -30.11
CA HIS A 555 -11.59 26.98 -30.86
C HIS A 555 -10.91 25.85 -30.07
N ASN A 556 -9.79 26.13 -29.41
CA ASN A 556 -9.19 25.25 -28.42
C ASN A 556 -9.72 25.57 -27.01
N ARG A 557 -10.83 24.92 -26.62
CA ARG A 557 -11.47 25.15 -25.30
C ARG A 557 -10.61 24.77 -24.09
N SER A 558 -9.56 23.96 -24.30
CA SER A 558 -8.57 23.62 -23.27
C SER A 558 -7.43 24.63 -23.14
N PHE A 559 -7.29 25.59 -24.06
CA PHE A 559 -6.32 26.67 -23.89
C PHE A 559 -6.88 27.70 -22.91
N GLN A 560 -6.21 27.82 -21.78
CA GLN A 560 -6.37 28.89 -20.82
C GLN A 560 -4.98 29.29 -20.31
N ARG A 561 -4.69 30.58 -20.26
CA ARG A 561 -3.50 31.15 -19.59
C ARG A 561 -3.97 32.31 -18.73
N GLN A 562 -3.53 32.35 -17.49
CA GLN A 562 -3.73 33.52 -16.64
C GLN A 562 -2.59 34.50 -16.90
N LEU A 563 -2.90 35.79 -16.82
CA LEU A 563 -1.92 36.88 -16.88
C LEU A 563 -2.05 37.70 -15.60
N LEU A 564 -0.93 37.89 -14.91
CA LEU A 564 -0.84 38.70 -13.70
C LEU A 564 -0.27 40.08 -14.06
N LEU A 565 -1.07 41.14 -13.98
CA LEU A 565 -0.65 42.49 -14.38
C LEU A 565 -0.53 43.39 -13.16
N ASN A 566 0.69 43.86 -12.87
CA ASN A 566 0.90 44.87 -11.84
C ASN A 566 0.37 46.22 -12.34
N ILE A 567 -0.23 46.98 -11.43
CA ILE A 567 -0.71 48.34 -11.69
C ILE A 567 0.00 49.26 -10.71
N ASN A 568 0.68 50.28 -11.25
CA ASN A 568 1.38 51.32 -10.49
C ASN A 568 1.09 52.67 -11.17
N ILE A 569 0.03 53.35 -10.74
CA ILE A 569 -0.47 54.59 -11.36
C ILE A 569 -0.15 55.77 -10.46
N VAL A 570 0.58 56.76 -10.97
CA VAL A 570 0.73 58.05 -10.31
C VAL A 570 -0.23 59.07 -10.95
N LYS A 571 -1.29 59.47 -10.25
CA LYS A 571 -2.17 60.54 -10.71
C LYS A 571 -1.67 61.89 -10.15
N THR A 572 -1.11 62.70 -11.04
CA THR A 572 -0.84 64.13 -10.82
C THR A 572 -2.06 65.00 -11.23
N GLU A 573 -1.95 66.32 -11.03
CA GLU A 573 -2.96 67.34 -11.38
C GLU A 573 -3.54 67.21 -12.80
#